data_AF-A0A1A9UIR1-F1
#
_entry.id   AF-A0A1A9UIR1-F1
#
_cell.length_a   1.000
_cell.length_b   1.000
_cell.length_c   1.000
_cell.angle_alpha   90.00
_cell.angle_beta   90.00
_cell.angle_gamma   90.00
#
_symmetry.space_group_name_H-M   'P 1'
#
loop_
_entity.id
_entity.type
_entity.pdbx_description
1 polymer ?
#
loop_
_entity_poly.entity_id
_entity_poly.type
_entity_poly.pdbx_seq_one_letter_code
_entity_poly.pdbx_strand_id
1 'polypeptide(L)'
;MFCQSYRIGWYEDNWYEVNLDNEGITCTVEQMRMAAEGHLTTEALMWNQNNQTTISGMTAEEFRLRLNHALIEEGYDINHDRYPEGYQEAPLAYDAVWSVALAFNKTTERLKRRNKSLKEFTYNDKDIADEIYAAMNSTQFLGVSGVVAFSSQGDRIALTQIEQMINGRYEKLGYYDTQLDNLTWLNMEQWIGGKVPQDRTIVRRVLRTVSLPLFVCMCTISCCGILVALTLIIFNIWHKHRR
;
A
#
# COMPACT_ATOMS: atom_id res chain seq x y z
N MET A 1 10.83 -9.12 9.23
CA MET A 1 10.27 -9.29 7.86
C MET A 1 10.14 -7.90 7.23
N PHE A 2 11.26 -7.24 6.90
CA PHE A 2 11.29 -5.79 6.54
C PHE A 2 11.77 -5.52 5.09
N CYS A 3 11.81 -6.54 4.23
CA CYS A 3 12.39 -6.44 2.87
C CYS A 3 11.36 -6.56 1.74
N GLN A 4 10.08 -6.26 1.98
CA GLN A 4 9.07 -6.13 0.93
C GLN A 4 8.42 -4.75 1.03
N SER A 5 8.47 -3.98 -0.06
CA SER A 5 7.97 -2.60 -0.17
C SER A 5 6.44 -2.47 -0.18
N TYR A 6 5.73 -3.60 -0.08
CA TYR A 6 4.28 -3.67 -0.06
C TYR A 6 3.83 -4.12 1.32
N ARG A 7 3.07 -3.27 2.02
CA ARG A 7 2.40 -3.65 3.26
C ARG A 7 0.89 -3.53 3.10
N ILE A 8 0.19 -4.38 3.83
CA ILE A 8 -1.25 -4.29 3.95
C ILE A 8 -1.54 -3.11 4.90
N GLY A 9 -2.47 -2.22 4.56
CA GLY A 9 -2.70 -0.94 5.28
C GLY A 9 -3.24 -1.07 6.72
N TRP A 10 -3.53 -2.28 7.20
CA TRP A 10 -4.18 -2.58 8.48
C TRP A 10 -3.36 -2.25 9.73
N TYR A 11 -2.19 -1.64 9.58
CA TYR A 11 -1.37 -1.29 10.73
C TYR A 11 -1.72 0.12 11.20
N GLU A 12 -1.94 0.25 12.51
CA GLU A 12 -2.16 1.54 13.17
C GLU A 12 -1.07 2.56 12.82
N ASP A 13 -1.44 3.84 12.86
CA ASP A 13 -0.47 4.92 12.67
C ASP A 13 0.67 4.78 13.68
N ASN A 14 1.91 4.93 13.20
CA ASN A 14 3.14 4.80 13.98
C ASN A 14 3.40 3.41 14.61
N TRP A 15 2.76 2.35 14.11
CA TRP A 15 2.98 0.97 14.59
C TRP A 15 4.46 0.54 14.65
N TYR A 16 5.32 1.09 13.79
CA TYR A 16 6.76 0.79 13.72
C TYR A 16 7.60 1.50 14.80
N GLU A 17 6.98 2.33 15.62
CA GLU A 17 7.62 3.07 16.72
C GLU A 17 7.29 2.47 18.10
N VAL A 18 6.26 1.64 18.18
CA VAL A 18 5.74 1.09 19.44
C VAL A 18 6.19 -0.36 19.63
N ASN A 19 6.21 -0.80 20.89
CA ASN A 19 6.40 -2.22 21.28
C ASN A 19 7.69 -2.92 20.80
N LEU A 20 8.71 -2.19 20.34
CA LEU A 20 9.97 -2.77 19.85
C LEU A 20 10.64 -3.70 20.89
N ASP A 21 10.68 -3.29 22.15
CA ASP A 21 11.28 -4.08 23.24
C ASP A 21 10.47 -5.35 23.55
N ASN A 22 9.13 -5.25 23.50
CA ASN A 22 8.22 -6.37 23.76
C ASN A 22 8.31 -7.44 22.66
N GLU A 23 8.60 -7.04 21.42
CA GLU A 23 8.77 -7.94 20.27
C GLU A 23 10.21 -8.46 20.12
N GLY A 24 11.12 -8.08 21.01
CA GLY A 24 12.54 -8.47 20.94
C GLY A 24 13.26 -7.91 19.71
N ILE A 25 12.80 -6.77 19.19
CA ILE A 25 13.40 -6.10 18.04
C ILE A 25 14.62 -5.32 18.52
N THR A 26 15.80 -5.66 17.98
CA THR A 26 17.08 -5.01 18.34
C THR A 26 17.31 -3.67 17.61
N CYS A 27 16.42 -3.29 16.70
CA CYS A 27 16.51 -2.06 15.93
C CYS A 27 16.01 -0.86 16.73
N THR A 28 16.63 0.31 16.52
CA THR A 28 16.13 1.56 17.11
C THR A 28 14.92 2.09 16.33
N VAL A 29 14.09 2.93 16.97
CA VAL A 29 12.96 3.61 16.32
C VAL A 29 13.39 4.33 15.04
N GLU A 30 14.55 4.98 15.04
CA GLU A 30 15.09 5.66 13.86
C GLU A 30 15.44 4.70 12.71
N GLN A 31 15.98 3.53 13.02
CA GLN A 31 16.23 2.50 12.01
C GLN A 31 14.91 1.96 11.42
N MET A 32 13.88 1.82 12.26
CA MET A 32 12.55 1.38 11.84
C MET A 32 11.86 2.42 10.95
N ARG A 33 11.93 3.71 11.32
CA ARG A 33 11.46 4.84 10.50
C ARG A 33 12.10 4.83 9.12
N MET A 34 13.43 4.76 9.06
CA MET A 34 14.15 4.69 7.78
C MET A 34 13.76 3.46 6.95
N ALA A 35 13.48 2.32 7.57
CA ALA A 35 13.07 1.11 6.87
C ALA A 35 11.61 1.15 6.39
N ALA A 36 10.74 1.88 7.09
CA ALA A 36 9.34 2.07 6.72
C ALA A 36 9.16 3.16 5.65
N GLU A 37 10.08 4.11 5.53
CA GLU A 37 9.93 5.23 4.60
C GLU A 37 9.72 4.79 3.14
N GLY A 38 8.74 5.41 2.46
CA GLY A 38 8.46 5.20 1.04
C GLY A 38 7.69 3.92 0.69
N HIS A 39 7.31 3.09 1.66
CA HIS A 39 6.48 1.91 1.39
C HIS A 39 5.06 2.31 1.00
N LEU A 40 4.41 1.44 0.23
CA LEU A 40 3.02 1.60 -0.19
C LEU A 40 2.10 0.73 0.65
N THR A 41 0.93 1.27 0.96
CA THR A 41 -0.18 0.56 1.60
C THR A 41 -1.42 0.65 0.74
N THR A 42 -2.24 -0.39 0.82
CA THR A 42 -3.56 -0.43 0.19
C THR A 42 -4.57 -0.94 1.20
N GLU A 43 -5.71 -0.27 1.29
CA GLU A 43 -6.78 -0.61 2.23
C GLU A 43 -8.15 -0.19 1.68
N ALA A 44 -9.24 -0.72 2.24
CA ALA A 44 -10.57 -0.21 1.95
C ALA A 44 -10.72 1.22 2.49
N LEU A 45 -11.45 2.08 1.77
CA LEU A 45 -11.80 3.40 2.27
C LEU A 45 -12.67 3.26 3.53
N MET A 46 -12.09 3.63 4.68
CA MET A 46 -12.78 3.57 5.97
C MET A 46 -13.64 4.79 6.24
N TRP A 47 -13.18 5.97 5.83
CA TRP A 47 -13.84 7.25 6.08
C TRP A 47 -14.24 7.92 4.77
N ASN A 48 -15.51 8.30 4.64
CA ASN A 48 -15.98 9.06 3.48
C ASN A 48 -15.26 10.41 3.40
N GLN A 49 -14.68 10.71 2.24
CA GLN A 49 -13.92 11.95 2.00
C GLN A 49 -14.83 13.12 1.62
N ASN A 50 -16.09 12.85 1.28
CA ASN A 50 -17.04 13.89 0.92
C ASN A 50 -17.73 14.45 2.17
N ASN A 51 -17.89 15.78 2.24
CA ASN A 51 -18.67 16.47 3.28
C ASN A 51 -20.19 16.36 3.05
N GLN A 52 -20.66 15.23 2.50
CA GLN A 52 -22.07 14.98 2.28
C GLN A 52 -22.71 14.46 3.56
N THR A 53 -23.92 14.93 3.84
CA THR A 53 -24.73 14.41 4.95
C THR A 53 -25.16 12.98 4.63
N THR A 54 -24.84 12.07 5.55
CA THR A 54 -25.15 10.63 5.42
C THR A 54 -26.57 10.33 5.89
N ILE A 55 -27.00 9.07 5.80
CA ILE A 55 -28.34 8.64 6.22
C ILE A 55 -28.66 8.96 7.69
N SER A 56 -27.65 9.00 8.55
CA SER A 56 -27.80 9.28 9.97
C SER A 56 -27.96 10.78 10.27
N GLY A 57 -27.95 11.63 9.24
CA GLY A 57 -28.09 13.08 9.37
C GLY A 57 -26.81 13.80 9.76
N MET A 58 -25.67 13.10 9.78
CA MET A 58 -24.34 13.68 10.08
C MET A 58 -23.36 13.44 8.93
N THR A 59 -22.33 14.27 8.85
CA THR A 59 -21.16 14.09 7.97
C THR A 59 -20.13 13.16 8.62
N ALA A 60 -19.14 12.70 7.85
CA ALA A 60 -18.06 11.87 8.39
C ALA A 60 -17.22 12.61 9.44
N GLU A 61 -16.98 13.91 9.25
CA GLU A 61 -16.28 14.74 10.22
C GLU A 61 -17.07 14.95 11.51
N GLU A 62 -18.39 15.16 11.42
CA GLU A 62 -19.24 15.25 12.62
C GLU A 62 -19.27 13.93 13.39
N PHE A 63 -19.30 12.80 12.69
CA PHE A 63 -19.16 11.49 13.33
C PHE A 63 -17.80 11.35 14.03
N ARG A 64 -16.70 11.77 13.38
CA ARG A 64 -15.34 11.75 13.95
C ARG A 64 -15.26 12.57 15.23
N LEU A 65 -15.80 13.79 15.23
CA LEU A 65 -15.84 14.66 16.41
C LEU A 65 -16.65 14.03 17.55
N ARG A 66 -17.78 13.42 17.23
CA ARG A 66 -18.62 12.73 18.21
C ARG A 66 -17.92 11.51 18.80
N LEU A 67 -17.24 10.71 17.98
CA LEU A 67 -16.47 9.55 18.41
C LEU A 67 -15.33 9.99 19.33
N ASN A 68 -14.57 11.01 18.93
CA ASN A 68 -13.49 11.57 19.73
C ASN A 68 -13.97 12.05 21.10
N HIS A 69 -15.11 12.74 21.15
CA HIS A 69 -15.69 13.17 22.42
C HIS A 69 -16.02 11.99 23.33
N ALA A 70 -16.64 10.93 22.81
CA ALA A 70 -16.95 9.73 23.58
C ALA A 70 -15.68 9.02 24.08
N LEU A 71 -14.63 8.94 23.26
CA LEU A 71 -13.35 8.34 23.66
C LEU A 71 -12.63 9.17 24.73
N ILE A 72 -12.72 10.50 24.67
CA ILE A 72 -12.19 11.37 25.72
C ILE A 72 -12.92 11.14 27.05
N GLU A 73 -14.25 10.97 27.01
CA GLU A 73 -15.04 10.64 28.21
C GLU A 73 -14.66 9.27 28.81
N GLU A 74 -14.26 8.31 27.97
CA GLU A 74 -13.74 7.00 28.41
C GLU A 74 -12.28 7.04 28.89
N GLY A 75 -11.59 8.18 28.77
CA GLY A 75 -10.23 8.39 29.28
C GLY A 75 -9.11 8.15 28.25
N TYR A 76 -9.42 8.05 26.96
CA TYR A 76 -8.41 7.98 25.91
C TYR A 76 -7.80 9.35 25.62
N ASP A 77 -6.49 9.36 25.32
CA ASP A 77 -5.70 10.57 25.09
C ASP A 77 -5.73 11.04 23.63
N ILE A 78 -6.94 11.27 23.12
CA ILE A 78 -7.16 11.68 21.71
C ILE A 78 -6.48 13.03 21.40
N ASN A 79 -6.32 13.90 22.39
CA ASN A 79 -5.73 15.23 22.23
C ASN A 79 -4.24 15.19 21.86
N HIS A 80 -3.55 14.08 22.09
CA HIS A 80 -2.16 13.86 21.68
C HIS A 80 -2.04 12.84 20.53
N ASP A 81 -3.07 12.72 19.70
CA ASP A 81 -3.14 11.80 18.54
C ASP A 81 -2.92 10.32 18.93
N ARG A 82 -3.34 9.94 20.14
CA ARG A 82 -3.31 8.55 20.60
C ARG A 82 -4.69 7.93 20.48
N TYR A 83 -4.91 7.27 19.36
CA TYR A 83 -6.16 6.58 19.07
C TYR A 83 -6.10 5.13 19.59
N PRO A 84 -7.23 4.57 20.07
CA PRO A 84 -7.31 3.16 20.39
C PRO A 84 -7.19 2.28 19.15
N GLU A 85 -6.80 1.03 19.33
CA GLU A 85 -6.82 0.03 18.27
C GLU A 85 -8.22 -0.10 17.66
N GLY A 86 -8.30 -0.11 16.33
CA GLY A 86 -9.55 -0.21 15.59
C GLY A 86 -10.29 1.12 15.41
N TYR A 87 -9.67 2.25 15.74
CA TYR A 87 -10.27 3.57 15.59
C TYR A 87 -10.60 3.88 14.11
N GLN A 88 -9.75 3.44 13.18
CA GLN A 88 -9.96 3.66 11.76
C GLN A 88 -11.20 2.93 11.23
N GLU A 89 -11.54 1.77 11.80
CA GLU A 89 -12.63 0.88 11.40
C GLU A 89 -13.97 1.23 12.06
N ALA A 90 -13.99 2.19 13.00
CA ALA A 90 -15.21 2.59 13.69
C ALA A 90 -16.39 2.96 12.76
N PRO A 91 -16.19 3.66 11.62
CA PRO A 91 -17.24 3.89 10.64
C PRO A 91 -17.85 2.61 10.05
N LEU A 92 -17.06 1.55 9.88
CA LEU A 92 -17.54 0.27 9.36
C LEU A 92 -18.54 -0.36 10.32
N ALA A 93 -18.21 -0.38 11.61
CA ALA A 93 -19.10 -0.91 12.64
C ALA A 93 -20.39 -0.08 12.74
N TYR A 94 -20.28 1.24 12.63
CA TYR A 94 -21.43 2.15 12.63
C TYR A 94 -22.37 1.87 11.44
N ASP A 95 -21.81 1.76 10.24
CA ASP A 95 -22.58 1.51 9.02
C ASP A 95 -23.10 0.06 8.94
N ALA A 96 -22.45 -0.90 9.60
CA ALA A 96 -22.96 -2.27 9.72
C ALA A 96 -24.28 -2.31 10.51
N VAL A 97 -24.37 -1.58 11.62
CA VAL A 97 -25.62 -1.48 12.40
C VAL A 97 -26.72 -0.79 11.59
N TRP A 98 -26.40 0.28 10.86
CA TRP A 98 -27.34 0.92 9.94
C TRP A 98 -27.82 -0.01 8.83
N SER A 99 -26.92 -0.81 8.26
CA SER A 99 -27.25 -1.79 7.22
C SER A 99 -28.27 -2.81 7.71
N VAL A 100 -28.07 -3.35 8.92
CA VAL A 100 -29.01 -4.28 9.55
C VAL A 100 -30.36 -3.61 9.81
N ALA A 101 -30.36 -2.38 10.35
CA ALA A 101 -31.59 -1.64 10.62
C ALA A 101 -32.42 -1.39 9.35
N LEU A 102 -31.77 -0.98 8.25
CA LEU A 102 -32.41 -0.76 6.96
C LEU A 102 -32.92 -2.07 6.33
N ALA A 103 -32.14 -3.14 6.44
CA ALA A 103 -32.56 -4.45 5.95
C ALA A 103 -33.79 -4.96 6.71
N PHE A 104 -33.84 -4.83 8.04
CA PHE A 104 -35.01 -5.20 8.84
C PHE A 104 -36.22 -4.32 8.56
N ASN A 105 -36.05 -3.03 8.31
CA ASN A 105 -37.14 -2.17 7.90
C ASN A 105 -37.78 -2.65 6.59
N LYS A 106 -36.97 -2.90 5.56
CA LYS A 106 -37.43 -3.47 4.28
C LYS A 106 -38.10 -4.84 4.46
N THR A 107 -37.49 -5.72 5.25
CA THR A 107 -38.02 -7.05 5.54
C THR A 107 -39.40 -6.96 6.21
N THR A 108 -39.56 -6.05 7.18
CA THR A 108 -40.84 -5.80 7.86
C THR A 108 -41.93 -5.42 6.87
N GLU A 109 -41.65 -4.50 5.95
CA GLU A 109 -42.62 -4.08 4.93
C GLU A 109 -43.02 -5.22 3.99
N ARG A 110 -42.06 -6.06 3.60
CA ARG A 110 -42.31 -7.20 2.70
C ARG A 110 -43.08 -8.32 3.38
N LEU A 111 -42.76 -8.64 4.64
CA LEU A 111 -43.47 -9.65 5.42
C LEU A 111 -44.90 -9.23 5.77
N LYS A 112 -45.14 -7.93 6.03
CA LYS A 112 -46.51 -7.40 6.24
C LYS A 112 -47.44 -7.72 5.08
N ARG A 113 -46.95 -7.69 3.82
CA ARG A 113 -47.76 -8.05 2.64
C ARG A 113 -48.16 -9.53 2.61
N ARG A 114 -47.46 -10.38 3.37
CA ARG A 114 -47.70 -11.82 3.53
C ARG A 114 -48.33 -12.16 4.88
N ASN A 115 -48.79 -11.18 5.66
CA ASN A 115 -49.30 -11.34 7.03
C ASN A 115 -48.32 -12.08 7.97
N LYS A 116 -47.01 -11.97 7.73
CA LYS A 116 -45.95 -12.50 8.60
C LYS A 116 -45.27 -11.36 9.36
N SER A 117 -44.67 -11.67 10.50
CA SER A 117 -43.89 -10.72 11.31
C SER A 117 -42.47 -11.22 11.56
N LEU A 118 -41.50 -10.31 11.59
CA LEU A 118 -40.12 -10.61 12.03
C LEU A 118 -40.07 -11.19 13.47
N LYS A 119 -41.08 -10.90 14.29
CA LYS A 119 -41.16 -11.43 15.68
C LYS A 119 -41.46 -12.93 15.74
N GLU A 120 -41.93 -13.51 14.64
CA GLU A 120 -42.31 -14.93 14.55
C GLU A 120 -41.14 -15.80 14.06
N PHE A 121 -39.94 -15.22 13.95
CA PHE A 121 -38.75 -15.91 13.48
C PHE A 121 -38.36 -17.08 14.39
N THR A 122 -38.01 -18.21 13.76
CA THR A 122 -37.39 -19.37 14.41
C THR A 122 -36.15 -19.78 13.60
N TYR A 123 -35.19 -20.48 14.21
CA TYR A 123 -33.98 -20.93 13.52
C TYR A 123 -34.22 -21.88 12.35
N ASN A 124 -35.43 -22.43 12.21
CA ASN A 124 -35.84 -23.29 11.09
C ASN A 124 -36.63 -22.52 10.01
N ASP A 125 -36.93 -21.24 10.21
CA ASP A 125 -37.71 -20.43 9.27
C ASP A 125 -36.82 -19.89 8.15
N LYS A 126 -36.71 -20.70 7.09
CA LYS A 126 -35.98 -20.31 5.88
C LYS A 126 -36.65 -19.16 5.14
N ASP A 127 -37.98 -19.04 5.18
CA ASP A 127 -38.69 -17.99 4.44
C ASP A 127 -38.32 -16.60 4.94
N ILE A 128 -38.29 -16.41 6.27
CA ILE A 128 -37.89 -15.13 6.87
C ILE A 128 -36.40 -14.88 6.66
N ALA A 129 -35.55 -15.91 6.79
CA ALA A 129 -34.12 -15.80 6.53
C ALA A 129 -33.81 -15.36 5.08
N ASP A 130 -34.47 -15.97 4.09
CA ASP A 130 -34.33 -15.63 2.68
C ASP A 130 -34.81 -14.19 2.40
N GLU A 131 -35.87 -13.73 3.08
CA GLU A 131 -36.34 -12.35 2.95
C GLU A 131 -35.37 -11.33 3.56
N ILE A 132 -34.77 -11.64 4.73
CA ILE A 132 -33.72 -10.82 5.33
C ILE A 132 -32.51 -10.74 4.39
N TYR A 133 -32.08 -11.88 3.84
CA TYR A 133 -30.98 -11.94 2.89
C TYR A 133 -31.27 -11.11 1.64
N ALA A 134 -32.45 -11.25 1.05
CA ALA A 134 -32.87 -10.47 -0.10
C ALA A 134 -32.98 -8.96 0.22
N ALA A 135 -33.42 -8.60 1.42
CA ALA A 135 -33.47 -7.22 1.87
C ALA A 135 -32.06 -6.64 2.02
N MET A 136 -31.14 -7.38 2.64
CA MET A 136 -29.73 -7.01 2.82
C MET A 136 -29.01 -6.83 1.47
N ASN A 137 -29.17 -7.77 0.54
CA ASN A 137 -28.58 -7.71 -0.79
C ASN A 137 -29.10 -6.48 -1.60
N SER A 138 -30.32 -6.03 -1.32
CA SER A 138 -30.90 -4.83 -1.94
C SER A 138 -30.61 -3.51 -1.19
N THR A 139 -29.84 -3.55 -0.10
CA THR A 139 -29.53 -2.38 0.72
C THR A 139 -28.33 -1.63 0.14
N GLN A 140 -28.60 -0.38 -0.21
CA GLN A 140 -27.60 0.58 -0.66
C GLN A 140 -27.93 1.94 -0.04
N PHE A 141 -26.95 2.59 0.56
CA PHE A 141 -27.12 3.92 1.15
C PHE A 141 -25.76 4.63 1.30
N LEU A 142 -25.80 5.95 1.53
CA LEU A 142 -24.62 6.73 1.88
C LEU A 142 -24.45 6.73 3.40
N GLY A 143 -23.43 6.01 3.87
CA GLY A 143 -23.00 5.93 5.26
C GLY A 143 -21.76 6.79 5.56
N VAL A 144 -21.25 6.69 6.78
CA VAL A 144 -20.06 7.42 7.23
C VAL A 144 -18.80 6.92 6.52
N SER A 145 -18.76 5.63 6.20
CA SER A 145 -17.67 4.99 5.45
C SER A 145 -17.83 5.08 3.93
N GLY A 146 -18.79 5.87 3.45
CA GLY A 146 -19.07 6.09 2.02
C GLY A 146 -20.33 5.37 1.55
N VAL A 147 -20.41 5.09 0.25
CA VAL A 147 -21.53 4.31 -0.29
C VAL A 147 -21.39 2.86 0.21
N VAL A 148 -22.40 2.38 0.94
CA VAL A 148 -22.45 1.03 1.46
C VAL A 148 -23.32 0.20 0.54
N ALA A 149 -22.75 -0.86 -0.02
CA ALA A 149 -23.43 -1.88 -0.80
C ALA A 149 -22.71 -3.23 -0.62
N PHE A 150 -23.41 -4.32 -0.87
CA PHE A 150 -22.89 -5.68 -0.72
C PHE A 150 -22.93 -6.44 -2.05
N SER A 151 -21.91 -7.23 -2.30
CA SER A 151 -21.86 -8.14 -3.45
C SER A 151 -22.80 -9.33 -3.23
N SER A 152 -23.10 -10.07 -4.29
CA SER A 152 -23.88 -11.32 -4.18
C SER A 152 -23.17 -12.38 -3.32
N GLN A 153 -21.88 -12.22 -3.04
CA GLN A 153 -21.10 -13.12 -2.20
C GLN A 153 -21.09 -12.66 -0.73
N GLY A 154 -21.59 -11.45 -0.44
CA GLY A 154 -21.64 -10.86 0.91
C GLY A 154 -20.54 -9.86 1.22
N ASP A 155 -19.60 -9.65 0.29
CA ASP A 155 -18.50 -8.69 0.49
C ASP A 155 -19.00 -7.25 0.39
N ARG A 156 -18.50 -6.37 1.25
CA ARG A 156 -18.72 -4.93 1.12
C ARG A 156 -18.01 -4.41 -0.12
N ILE A 157 -18.73 -3.68 -0.94
CA ILE A 157 -18.17 -3.00 -2.12
C ILE A 157 -17.70 -1.62 -1.67
N ALA A 158 -16.38 -1.42 -1.68
CA ALA A 158 -15.75 -0.17 -1.28
C ALA A 158 -14.63 0.21 -2.26
N LEU A 159 -14.27 1.49 -2.26
CA LEU A 159 -13.07 1.97 -2.94
C LEU A 159 -11.84 1.46 -2.19
N THR A 160 -10.81 1.06 -2.93
CA THR A 160 -9.49 0.78 -2.35
C THR A 160 -8.69 2.09 -2.31
N GLN A 161 -8.32 2.55 -1.13
CA GLN A 161 -7.40 3.65 -0.90
C GLN A 161 -5.95 3.15 -1.04
N ILE A 162 -5.12 3.99 -1.67
CA ILE A 162 -3.69 3.74 -1.85
C ILE A 162 -2.93 4.87 -1.18
N GLU A 163 -1.96 4.52 -0.33
CA GLU A 163 -1.18 5.45 0.48
C GLU A 163 0.32 5.15 0.38
N GLN A 164 1.11 6.18 0.66
CA GLN A 164 2.56 6.07 0.79
C GLN A 164 3.02 6.68 2.11
N MET A 165 3.95 6.00 2.78
CA MET A 165 4.67 6.58 3.91
C MET A 165 5.64 7.65 3.41
N ILE A 166 5.35 8.91 3.69
CA ILE A 166 6.14 10.09 3.31
C ILE A 166 6.43 10.92 4.56
N ASN A 167 7.70 11.08 4.91
CA ASN A 167 8.18 11.79 6.09
C ASN A 167 7.49 11.32 7.39
N GLY A 168 7.31 10.00 7.56
CA GLY A 168 6.67 9.43 8.74
C GLY A 168 5.15 9.61 8.82
N ARG A 169 4.47 9.98 7.73
CA ARG A 169 3.00 10.06 7.64
C ARG A 169 2.49 9.33 6.41
N TYR A 170 1.32 8.71 6.52
CA TYR A 170 0.65 8.15 5.36
C TYR A 170 -0.03 9.25 4.55
N GLU A 171 0.44 9.44 3.32
CA GLU A 171 -0.12 10.36 2.35
C GLU A 171 -0.91 9.60 1.29
N LYS A 172 -2.15 10.04 1.06
CA LYS A 172 -3.07 9.40 0.10
C LYS A 172 -2.61 9.64 -1.33
N LEU A 173 -2.34 8.58 -2.07
CA LEU A 173 -1.93 8.65 -3.47
C LEU A 173 -3.08 8.52 -4.46
N GLY A 174 -4.15 7.82 -4.09
CA GLY A 174 -5.27 7.59 -4.98
C GLY A 174 -6.32 6.62 -4.47
N TYR A 175 -7.32 6.39 -5.32
CA TYR A 175 -8.41 5.46 -5.06
C TYR A 175 -8.63 4.57 -6.27
N TYR A 176 -8.91 3.30 -6.03
CA TYR A 176 -9.28 2.34 -7.05
C TYR A 176 -10.71 1.86 -6.83
N ASP A 177 -11.55 2.07 -7.84
CA ASP A 177 -12.91 1.55 -7.89
C ASP A 177 -12.90 0.19 -8.60
N THR A 178 -13.18 -0.87 -7.84
CA THR A 178 -13.22 -2.25 -8.33
C THR A 178 -14.41 -2.52 -9.25
N GLN A 179 -15.50 -1.76 -9.15
CA GLN A 179 -16.68 -1.94 -9.99
C GLN A 179 -16.52 -1.27 -11.35
N LEU A 180 -15.95 -0.07 -11.36
CA LEU A 180 -15.77 0.72 -12.57
C LEU A 180 -14.43 0.47 -13.26
N ASP A 181 -13.55 -0.34 -12.66
CA ASP A 181 -12.16 -0.55 -13.09
C ASP A 181 -11.45 0.80 -13.32
N ASN A 182 -11.60 1.70 -12.33
CA ASN A 182 -11.17 3.09 -12.44
C ASN A 182 -10.17 3.45 -11.33
N LEU A 183 -8.95 3.78 -11.74
CA LEU A 183 -7.90 4.28 -10.87
C LEU A 183 -7.87 5.81 -10.93
N THR A 184 -8.23 6.44 -9.82
CA THR A 184 -8.02 7.88 -9.61
C THR A 184 -6.70 8.09 -8.90
N TRP A 185 -5.74 8.76 -9.55
CA TRP A 185 -4.40 9.00 -9.02
C TRP A 185 -4.14 10.50 -8.79
N LEU A 186 -3.63 10.85 -7.61
CA LEU A 186 -3.43 12.24 -7.19
C LEU A 186 -2.03 12.79 -7.54
N ASN A 187 -1.11 11.94 -8.00
CA ASN A 187 0.27 12.30 -8.36
C ASN A 187 1.05 12.96 -7.19
N MET A 188 0.86 12.44 -5.98
CA MET A 188 1.52 12.94 -4.75
C MET A 188 2.68 12.06 -4.29
N GLU A 189 3.02 11.02 -5.06
CA GLU A 189 4.04 10.06 -4.68
C GLU A 189 5.45 10.66 -4.64
N GLN A 190 6.23 10.28 -3.64
CA GLN A 190 7.62 10.70 -3.48
C GLN A 190 8.54 9.49 -3.55
N TRP A 191 9.34 9.42 -4.61
CA TRP A 191 10.35 8.38 -4.80
C TRP A 191 11.73 8.90 -4.47
N ILE A 192 12.57 8.04 -3.88
CA ILE A 192 13.98 8.34 -3.66
C ILE A 192 14.65 8.65 -5.01
N GLY A 193 15.24 9.83 -5.14
CA GLY A 193 15.86 10.29 -6.39
C GLY A 193 14.87 10.72 -7.47
N GLY A 194 13.59 10.94 -7.14
CA GLY A 194 12.58 11.48 -8.06
C GLY A 194 12.19 10.54 -9.20
N LYS A 195 12.53 9.25 -9.09
CA LYS A 195 12.28 8.26 -10.14
C LYS A 195 11.69 6.99 -9.54
N VAL A 196 10.62 6.50 -10.16
CA VAL A 196 10.03 5.20 -9.85
C VAL A 196 11.09 4.09 -10.00
N PRO A 197 11.27 3.24 -8.98
CA PRO A 197 12.24 2.14 -9.05
C PRO A 197 11.92 1.21 -10.23
N GLN A 198 12.96 0.67 -10.84
CA GLN A 198 12.81 -0.30 -11.92
C GLN A 198 12.65 -1.71 -11.33
N ASP A 199 11.93 -2.57 -12.03
CA ASP A 199 11.75 -3.98 -11.69
C ASP A 199 13.08 -4.75 -11.65
N ARG A 200 14.05 -4.36 -12.49
CA ARG A 200 15.35 -5.02 -12.62
C ARG A 200 16.49 -4.08 -12.99
N THR A 201 17.72 -4.57 -12.80
CA THR A 201 18.92 -3.88 -13.25
C THR A 201 19.10 -3.97 -14.77
N ILE A 202 19.62 -2.90 -15.37
CA ILE A 202 19.94 -2.86 -16.81
C ILE A 202 21.38 -3.35 -17.00
N VAL A 203 21.53 -4.55 -17.53
CA VAL A 203 22.85 -5.13 -17.82
C VAL A 203 23.41 -4.50 -19.09
N ARG A 204 24.44 -3.67 -18.97
CA ARG A 204 25.18 -3.10 -20.10
C ARG A 204 26.47 -3.88 -20.34
N ARG A 205 26.58 -4.54 -21.49
CA ARG A 205 27.82 -5.17 -21.92
C ARG A 205 28.77 -4.11 -22.44
N VAL A 206 29.91 -3.92 -21.78
CA VAL A 206 30.95 -2.98 -22.20
C VAL A 206 32.18 -3.77 -22.62
N LEU A 207 32.72 -3.46 -23.80
CA LEU A 207 33.97 -4.04 -24.27
C LEU A 207 35.12 -3.51 -23.41
N ARG A 208 35.85 -4.40 -22.72
CA ARG A 208 37.11 -4.03 -22.05
C ARG A 208 38.24 -4.07 -23.07
N THR A 209 38.69 -2.91 -23.52
CA THR A 209 39.85 -2.78 -24.41
C THR A 209 41.11 -2.45 -23.63
N VAL A 210 42.27 -2.78 -24.18
CA VAL A 210 43.57 -2.31 -23.67
C VAL A 210 43.64 -0.79 -23.84
N SER A 211 44.29 -0.09 -22.90
CA SER A 211 44.49 1.35 -23.03
C SER A 211 45.40 1.64 -24.23
N LEU A 212 44.96 2.59 -25.07
CA LEU A 212 45.71 2.98 -26.27
C LEU A 212 47.16 3.39 -25.97
N PRO A 213 47.47 4.15 -24.90
CA PRO A 213 48.85 4.50 -24.57
C PRO A 213 49.72 3.28 -24.27
N LEU A 214 49.20 2.30 -23.52
CA LEU A 214 49.94 1.07 -23.19
C LEU A 214 50.22 0.26 -24.46
N PHE A 215 49.23 0.14 -25.35
CA PHE A 215 49.39 -0.54 -26.63
C PHE A 215 50.50 0.12 -27.47
N VAL A 216 50.48 1.44 -27.59
CA VAL A 216 51.51 2.19 -28.34
C VAL A 216 52.90 1.99 -27.75
N CYS A 217 53.06 2.08 -26.42
CA CYS A 217 54.35 1.86 -25.75
C CYS A 217 54.89 0.44 -25.96
N MET A 218 54.04 -0.57 -25.88
CA MET A 218 54.47 -1.96 -26.12
C MET A 218 54.85 -2.18 -27.59
N CYS A 219 54.14 -1.57 -28.53
CA CYS A 219 54.48 -1.61 -29.95
C CYS A 219 55.84 -0.94 -30.22
N THR A 220 56.12 0.22 -29.66
CA THR A 220 57.41 0.91 -29.88
C THR A 220 58.59 0.13 -29.31
N ILE A 221 58.46 -0.43 -28.09
CA ILE A 221 59.47 -1.30 -27.49
C ILE A 221 59.71 -2.54 -28.36
N SER A 222 58.64 -3.17 -28.87
CA SER A 222 58.73 -4.34 -29.74
C SER A 222 59.44 -4.01 -31.06
N CYS A 223 59.14 -2.87 -31.68
CA CYS A 223 59.83 -2.40 -32.89
C CYS A 223 61.33 -2.17 -32.64
N CYS A 224 61.70 -1.53 -31.53
CA CYS A 224 63.10 -1.37 -31.14
C CYS A 224 63.82 -2.71 -30.98
N GLY A 225 63.17 -3.69 -30.34
CA GLY A 225 63.72 -5.04 -30.18
C GLY A 225 63.97 -5.76 -31.51
N ILE A 226 63.04 -5.65 -32.46
CA ILE A 226 63.19 -6.21 -33.82
C ILE A 226 64.38 -5.59 -34.55
N LEU A 227 64.54 -4.26 -34.47
CA LEU A 227 65.67 -3.56 -35.08
C LEU A 227 67.01 -4.03 -34.49
N VAL A 228 67.11 -4.18 -33.17
CA VAL A 228 68.32 -4.69 -32.51
C VAL A 228 68.61 -6.14 -32.92
N ALA A 229 67.59 -7.00 -33.03
CA ALA A 229 67.78 -8.37 -33.49
C ALA A 229 68.32 -8.43 -34.92
N LEU A 230 67.76 -7.61 -35.83
CA LEU A 230 68.22 -7.53 -37.22
C LEU A 230 69.68 -7.02 -37.32
N THR A 231 70.07 -6.00 -36.55
CA THR A 231 71.45 -5.52 -36.56
C THR A 231 72.42 -6.57 -36.03
N LEU A 232 72.05 -7.31 -34.98
CA LEU A 232 72.86 -8.42 -34.48
C LEU A 232 72.99 -9.57 -35.49
N ILE A 233 71.92 -9.89 -36.23
CA ILE A 233 71.95 -10.89 -37.31
C ILE A 233 72.89 -10.43 -38.43
N ILE A 234 72.77 -9.18 -38.88
CA ILE A 234 73.65 -8.62 -39.93
C ILE A 234 75.11 -8.65 -39.47
N PHE A 235 75.37 -8.22 -38.22
CA PHE A 235 76.70 -8.25 -37.63
C PHE A 235 77.27 -9.67 -37.57
N ASN A 236 76.47 -10.65 -37.14
CA ASN A 236 76.87 -12.05 -37.07
C ASN A 236 77.21 -12.61 -38.46
N ILE A 237 76.37 -12.32 -39.47
CA ILE A 237 76.62 -12.73 -40.86
C ILE A 237 77.90 -12.09 -41.40
N TRP A 238 78.13 -10.79 -41.16
CA TRP A 238 79.30 -10.07 -41.65
C TRP A 238 80.61 -10.57 -41.03
N HIS A 239 80.58 -10.93 -39.75
CA HIS A 239 81.76 -11.46 -39.04
C HIS A 239 81.87 -12.99 -39.04
N LYS A 240 81.03 -13.71 -39.79
CA LYS A 240 81.00 -15.19 -39.85
C LYS A 240 82.33 -15.84 -40.26
N HIS A 241 83.19 -15.13 -41.00
CA HIS A 241 84.48 -15.65 -41.47
C HIS A 241 85.69 -15.28 -40.61
N ARG A 242 85.48 -14.52 -39.53
CA ARG A 242 86.54 -14.18 -38.58
C ARG A 242 86.40 -15.11 -37.37
N ARG A 243 87.02 -16.28 -37.45
CA ARG A 243 87.26 -17.14 -36.27
C ARG A 243 88.28 -16.48 -35.35
#